data_AF-A0A534SYI3-F1
#
_entry.id   AF-A0A534SYI3-F1
#
_cell.length_a   1.000
_cell.length_b   1.000
_cell.length_c   1.000
_cell.angle_alpha   90.00
_cell.angle_beta   90.00
_cell.angle_gamma   90.00
#
_symmetry.space_group_name_H-M   'P 1'
#
loop_
_entity.id
_entity.type
_entity.pdbx_description
1 polymer ?
#
loop_
_entity_poly.entity_id
_entity_poly.type
_entity_poly.pdbx_seq_one_letter_code
_entity_poly.pdbx_strand_id
1 'polypeptide(L)'
;MKGARVVKEVVVGLALLRGLAPGIAAAEDAPTPPAALERFSEATRLMQHGRYVEASEAYRSVADWPDGGAFPQRAQALFLAGSMLESARDYEGALSVYREAAGRFAGTNFGRKADDAARGLQQGGPARAIAFRRQLDAAWDELFPAAALVEQKGLAAARPGLERAAELLAGVLRDYPEQPKAKDVAVALGDADMMLHRYARARADYERAIDLSRREAAKTSPDATDADLDVASALEKLAEARRSVRREWIDGIAKTLLGVIVLGLVVVKPWRHPDGSLIRASAALVLATAVLAGAAGAAARYVRLHVDEASPVETTAAALLVLLPGVTGELVAVGFATGLRGALGLRAPRWNVGLAAALGALAALAVATCVVHAFALFPFLDSKL
;
A
#
# COMPACT_ATOMS: atom_id res chain seq x y z
N MET A 1 26.41 16.90 30.05
CA MET A 1 26.52 15.86 31.10
C MET A 1 25.22 15.05 31.28
N LYS A 2 24.77 14.32 30.26
CA LYS A 2 23.66 13.34 30.36
C LYS A 2 23.94 12.00 29.63
N GLY A 3 25.01 11.90 28.84
CA GLY A 3 25.36 10.67 28.09
C GLY A 3 26.14 9.61 28.87
N ALA A 4 26.71 9.94 30.04
CA ALA A 4 27.55 9.00 30.79
C ALA A 4 26.77 8.14 31.82
N ARG A 5 25.47 8.41 32.03
CA ARG A 5 24.64 7.66 33.01
C ARG A 5 23.95 6.44 32.41
N VAL A 6 23.58 6.50 31.12
CA VAL A 6 22.87 5.41 30.42
C VAL A 6 23.78 4.20 30.16
N VAL A 7 25.07 4.41 29.89
CA VAL A 7 26.03 3.31 29.69
C VAL A 7 26.26 2.54 30.99
N LYS A 8 26.11 3.18 32.16
CA LYS A 8 26.27 2.52 33.46
C LYS A 8 25.04 1.67 33.84
N GLU A 9 23.84 2.02 33.38
CA GLU A 9 22.63 1.22 33.65
C GLU A 9 22.52 -0.01 32.74
N VAL A 10 22.99 0.05 31.50
CA VAL A 10 23.08 -1.13 30.61
C VAL A 10 24.15 -2.12 31.10
N VAL A 11 25.25 -1.63 31.68
CA VAL A 11 26.30 -2.48 32.27
C VAL A 11 25.91 -3.01 33.66
N VAL A 12 25.03 -2.33 34.41
CA VAL A 12 24.51 -2.81 35.70
C VAL A 12 23.34 -3.80 35.55
N GLY A 13 22.62 -3.77 34.42
CA GLY A 13 21.66 -4.82 34.05
C GLY A 13 22.30 -6.21 33.86
N LEU A 14 23.63 -6.28 33.69
CA LEU A 14 24.40 -7.52 33.56
C LEU A 14 24.72 -8.21 34.91
N ALA A 15 24.47 -7.55 36.05
CA ALA A 15 24.99 -8.00 37.34
C ALA A 15 23.96 -8.57 38.34
N LEU A 16 22.66 -8.64 38.00
CA LEU A 16 21.60 -8.92 39.00
C LEU A 16 20.62 -10.05 38.65
N LEU A 17 21.07 -11.10 37.96
CA LEU A 17 20.37 -12.39 37.91
C LEU A 17 21.32 -13.57 38.15
N ARG A 18 22.18 -13.44 39.18
CA ARG A 18 22.85 -14.59 39.80
C ARG A 18 21.86 -15.29 40.74
N GLY A 19 21.19 -16.30 40.20
CA GLY A 19 20.32 -17.14 40.99
C GLY A 19 19.64 -18.21 40.17
N LEU A 20 20.42 -19.08 39.50
CA LEU A 20 20.18 -20.51 39.27
C LEU A 20 21.17 -21.06 38.24
N ALA A 21 21.77 -22.22 38.56
CA ALA A 21 22.71 -23.03 37.77
C ALA A 21 24.16 -22.50 37.59
N PRO A 22 25.14 -22.94 38.43
CA PRO A 22 26.55 -22.53 38.32
C PRO A 22 27.27 -22.97 37.02
N GLY A 23 26.65 -23.80 36.18
CA GLY A 23 27.21 -24.23 34.89
C GLY A 23 26.99 -23.27 33.71
N ILE A 24 26.00 -22.38 33.77
CA ILE A 24 25.62 -21.50 32.65
C ILE A 24 26.42 -20.19 32.67
N ALA A 25 26.70 -19.65 33.86
CA ALA A 25 27.47 -18.42 34.03
C ALA A 25 28.94 -18.55 33.61
N ALA A 26 29.56 -19.72 33.77
CA ALA A 26 30.94 -19.97 33.33
C ALA A 26 31.09 -20.04 31.80
N ALA A 27 29.98 -20.26 31.08
CA ALA A 27 29.96 -20.38 29.62
C ALA A 27 29.80 -19.05 28.88
N GLU A 28 29.26 -18.02 29.53
CA GLU A 28 29.08 -16.69 28.91
C GLU A 28 30.36 -15.83 28.95
N ASP A 29 31.27 -16.09 29.89
CA ASP A 29 32.51 -15.33 30.08
C ASP A 29 33.75 -15.99 29.40
N ALA A 30 33.59 -17.13 28.73
CA ALA A 30 34.68 -17.83 28.06
C ALA A 30 35.02 -17.17 26.70
N PRO A 31 36.30 -16.83 26.43
CA PRO A 31 36.70 -16.26 25.17
C PRO A 31 36.49 -17.26 24.03
N THR A 32 35.86 -16.80 22.95
CA THR A 32 35.63 -17.58 21.73
C THR A 32 36.97 -18.01 21.12
N PRO A 33 37.16 -19.28 20.76
CA PRO A 33 38.34 -19.71 20.02
C PRO A 33 38.49 -18.89 18.72
N PRO A 34 39.70 -18.37 18.39
CA PRO A 34 39.90 -17.54 17.20
C PRO A 34 39.44 -18.22 15.90
N ALA A 35 39.69 -19.53 15.76
CA ALA A 35 39.26 -20.31 14.61
C ALA A 35 37.72 -20.43 14.51
N ALA A 36 37.02 -20.56 15.64
CA ALA A 36 35.56 -20.57 15.67
C ALA A 36 34.97 -19.19 15.30
N LEU A 37 35.63 -18.11 15.73
CA LEU A 37 35.26 -16.74 15.38
C LEU A 37 35.46 -16.47 13.87
N GLU A 38 36.58 -16.93 13.31
CA GLU A 38 36.83 -16.85 11.87
C GLU A 38 35.74 -17.58 11.08
N ARG A 39 35.38 -18.79 11.51
CA ARG A 39 34.30 -19.56 10.88
C ARG A 39 32.95 -18.87 10.98
N PHE A 40 32.65 -18.22 12.10
CA PHE A 40 31.45 -17.39 12.26
C PHE A 40 31.44 -16.18 11.32
N SER A 41 32.59 -15.52 11.15
CA SER A 41 32.72 -14.39 10.22
C SER A 41 32.52 -14.82 8.77
N GLU A 42 33.00 -16.02 8.41
CA GLU A 42 32.79 -16.59 7.09
C GLU A 42 31.32 -16.93 6.83
N ALA A 43 30.65 -17.54 7.80
CA ALA A 43 29.20 -17.78 7.74
C ALA A 43 28.43 -16.47 7.50
N THR A 44 28.85 -15.38 8.15
CA THR A 44 28.26 -14.05 7.98
C THR A 44 28.48 -13.49 6.58
N ARG A 45 29.64 -13.73 5.98
CA ARG A 45 29.89 -13.36 4.56
C ARG A 45 29.01 -14.17 3.62
N LEU A 46 28.87 -15.49 3.82
CA LEU A 46 28.01 -16.33 3.00
C LEU A 46 26.55 -15.84 3.05
N MET A 47 26.05 -15.48 4.23
CA MET A 47 24.73 -14.85 4.41
C MET A 47 24.57 -13.57 3.57
N GLN A 48 25.55 -12.67 3.63
CA GLN A 48 25.53 -11.41 2.87
C GLN A 48 25.49 -11.62 1.35
N HIS A 49 26.03 -12.74 0.87
CA HIS A 49 26.01 -13.12 -0.55
C HIS A 49 24.79 -13.98 -0.92
N GLY A 50 23.81 -14.16 -0.02
CA GLY A 50 22.60 -14.95 -0.27
C GLY A 50 22.82 -16.47 -0.30
N ARG A 51 24.01 -16.96 0.08
CA ARG A 51 24.33 -18.39 0.13
C ARG A 51 23.85 -19.00 1.45
N TYR A 52 22.53 -18.97 1.65
CA TYR A 52 21.91 -19.24 2.95
C TYR A 52 22.13 -20.67 3.47
N VAL A 53 22.01 -21.70 2.62
CA VAL A 53 22.23 -23.09 3.04
C VAL A 53 23.67 -23.30 3.54
N GLU A 54 24.65 -22.80 2.79
CA GLU A 54 26.06 -22.88 3.18
C GLU A 54 26.39 -22.05 4.42
N ALA A 55 25.77 -20.87 4.55
CA ALA A 55 25.86 -20.05 5.75
C ALA A 55 25.32 -20.82 6.98
N SER A 56 24.21 -21.55 6.81
CA SER A 56 23.64 -22.40 7.87
C SER A 56 24.61 -23.46 8.32
N GLU A 57 25.21 -24.20 7.39
CA GLU A 57 26.22 -25.23 7.68
C GLU A 57 27.46 -24.65 8.36
N ALA A 58 27.94 -23.49 7.89
CA ALA A 58 29.07 -22.80 8.49
C ALA A 58 28.77 -22.34 9.93
N TYR A 59 27.59 -21.76 10.19
CA TYR A 59 27.16 -21.43 11.55
C TYR A 59 27.00 -22.66 12.43
N ARG A 60 26.46 -23.76 11.90
CA ARG A 60 26.34 -25.03 12.63
C ARG A 60 27.70 -25.56 13.05
N SER A 61 28.71 -25.47 12.18
CA SER A 61 30.08 -25.87 12.54
C SER A 61 30.66 -25.09 13.73
N VAL A 62 30.26 -23.83 13.91
CA VAL A 62 30.64 -23.03 15.10
C VAL A 62 29.92 -23.51 16.36
N ALA A 63 28.64 -23.88 16.25
CA ALA A 63 27.89 -24.45 17.37
C ALA A 63 28.47 -25.81 17.82
N ASP A 64 28.87 -26.62 16.86
CA ASP A 64 29.42 -27.97 17.01
C ASP A 64 30.93 -28.01 17.27
N TRP A 65 31.57 -26.86 17.47
CA TRP A 65 33.02 -26.77 17.59
C TRP A 65 33.58 -27.75 18.65
N PRO A 66 34.60 -28.56 18.35
CA PRO A 66 35.05 -29.61 19.28
C PRO A 66 35.80 -29.05 20.49
N ASP A 67 36.57 -27.98 20.30
CA ASP A 67 37.49 -27.45 21.30
C ASP A 67 36.93 -26.22 22.06
N GLY A 68 37.39 -25.98 23.30
CA GLY A 68 37.20 -24.68 23.97
C GLY A 68 35.92 -24.49 24.80
N GLY A 69 35.24 -25.56 25.20
CA GLY A 69 34.11 -25.47 26.15
C GLY A 69 32.89 -24.70 25.62
N ALA A 70 31.94 -24.40 26.51
CA ALA A 70 30.76 -23.61 26.18
C ALA A 70 31.16 -22.13 26.12
N PHE A 71 31.04 -21.51 24.95
CA PHE A 71 31.27 -20.07 24.71
C PHE A 71 30.00 -19.46 24.08
N PRO A 72 29.72 -18.16 24.28
CA PRO A 72 28.39 -17.59 24.03
C PRO A 72 27.97 -17.63 22.54
N GLN A 73 28.94 -17.57 21.62
CA GLN A 73 28.68 -17.59 20.18
C GLN A 73 28.12 -18.92 19.67
N ARG A 74 28.22 -20.03 20.42
CA ARG A 74 27.64 -21.31 19.97
C ARG A 74 26.12 -21.25 19.89
N ALA A 75 25.48 -20.67 20.90
CA ALA A 75 24.02 -20.51 20.94
C ALA A 75 23.55 -19.54 19.85
N GLN A 76 24.30 -18.44 19.67
CA GLN A 76 24.04 -17.48 18.59
C GLN A 76 24.16 -18.13 17.21
N ALA A 77 25.25 -18.87 16.97
CA ALA A 77 25.50 -19.51 15.69
C ALA A 77 24.42 -20.54 15.36
N LEU A 78 24.02 -21.38 16.32
CA LEU A 78 22.97 -22.37 16.06
C LEU A 78 21.60 -21.71 15.79
N PHE A 79 21.28 -20.63 16.49
CA PHE A 79 20.08 -19.83 16.16
C PHE A 79 20.16 -19.23 14.75
N LEU A 80 21.30 -18.64 14.38
CA LEU A 80 21.51 -18.09 13.04
C LEU A 80 21.46 -19.17 11.96
N ALA A 81 21.93 -20.38 12.23
CA ALA A 81 21.82 -21.50 11.31
C ALA A 81 20.34 -21.82 10.97
N GLY A 82 19.45 -21.81 11.97
CA GLY A 82 18.00 -21.95 11.74
C GLY A 82 17.42 -20.79 10.93
N SER A 83 17.82 -19.55 11.24
CA SER A 83 17.39 -18.35 10.50
C SER A 83 17.83 -18.35 9.04
N MET A 84 19.02 -18.90 8.74
CA MET A 84 19.47 -19.08 7.38
C MET A 84 18.63 -20.10 6.62
N LEU A 85 18.21 -21.19 7.25
CA LEU A 85 17.30 -22.16 6.62
C LEU A 85 15.91 -21.56 6.36
N GLU A 86 15.38 -20.73 7.27
CA GLU A 86 14.15 -19.97 6.99
C GLU A 86 14.34 -19.04 5.78
N SER A 87 15.47 -18.35 5.68
CA SER A 87 15.79 -17.48 4.55
C SER A 87 15.93 -18.26 3.23
N ALA A 88 16.37 -19.52 3.32
CA ALA A 88 16.39 -20.48 2.22
C ALA A 88 15.03 -21.18 1.96
N ARG A 89 13.99 -20.86 2.76
CA ARG A 89 12.64 -21.47 2.73
C ARG A 89 12.58 -22.96 3.07
N ASP A 90 13.62 -23.47 3.72
CA ASP A 90 13.61 -24.79 4.35
C ASP A 90 13.08 -24.67 5.78
N TYR A 91 11.76 -24.54 5.91
CA TYR A 91 11.13 -24.32 7.22
C TYR A 91 11.17 -25.57 8.10
N GLU A 92 11.14 -26.78 7.51
CA GLU A 92 11.29 -28.03 8.24
C GLU A 92 12.70 -28.15 8.83
N GLY A 93 13.73 -27.88 8.03
CA GLY A 93 15.11 -27.82 8.49
C GLY A 93 15.32 -26.75 9.55
N ALA A 94 14.78 -25.54 9.31
CA ALA A 94 14.83 -24.45 10.28
C ALA A 94 14.17 -24.82 11.62
N LEU A 95 12.98 -25.41 11.58
CA LEU A 95 12.25 -25.85 12.76
C LEU A 95 13.05 -26.90 13.56
N SER A 96 13.69 -27.85 12.86
CA SER A 96 14.58 -28.82 13.49
C SER A 96 15.74 -28.13 14.21
N VAL A 97 16.43 -27.20 13.54
CA VAL A 97 17.59 -26.48 14.10
C VAL A 97 17.19 -25.58 15.26
N TYR A 98 16.03 -24.91 15.21
CA TYR A 98 15.56 -24.11 16.33
C TYR A 98 15.21 -24.95 17.55
N ARG A 99 14.57 -26.12 17.37
CA ARG A 99 14.32 -27.04 18.49
C ARG A 99 15.62 -27.54 19.11
N GLU A 100 16.62 -27.82 18.27
CA GLU A 100 17.96 -28.18 18.73
C GLU A 100 18.59 -27.02 19.54
N ALA A 101 18.56 -25.79 19.03
CA ALA A 101 19.08 -24.62 19.72
C ALA A 101 18.35 -24.33 21.05
N ALA A 102 17.03 -24.44 21.06
CA ALA A 102 16.20 -24.27 22.25
C ALA A 102 16.52 -25.32 23.32
N GLY A 103 16.70 -26.59 22.93
CA GLY A 103 17.04 -27.66 23.85
C GLY A 103 18.48 -27.62 24.33
N ARG A 104 19.45 -27.47 23.42
CA ARG A 104 20.89 -27.51 23.72
C ARG A 104 21.36 -26.29 24.50
N PHE A 105 20.79 -25.13 24.24
CA PHE A 105 21.16 -23.87 24.88
C PHE A 105 20.01 -23.28 25.69
N ALA A 106 19.20 -24.15 26.30
CA ALA A 106 18.13 -23.77 27.22
C ALA A 106 18.67 -22.86 28.32
N GLY A 107 18.04 -21.69 28.51
CA GLY A 107 18.46 -20.68 29.48
C GLY A 107 19.29 -19.52 28.92
N THR A 108 19.87 -19.65 27.71
CA THR A 108 20.54 -18.53 27.03
C THR A 108 19.53 -17.62 26.32
N ASN A 109 19.93 -16.38 26.00
CA ASN A 109 19.09 -15.46 25.20
C ASN A 109 18.74 -16.07 23.83
N PHE A 110 19.72 -16.63 23.13
CA PHE A 110 19.52 -17.23 21.81
C PHE A 110 18.73 -18.55 21.87
N GLY A 111 18.86 -19.34 22.94
CA GLY A 111 18.01 -20.50 23.18
C GLY A 111 16.54 -20.12 23.35
N ARG A 112 16.24 -19.04 24.10
CA ARG A 112 14.87 -18.50 24.21
C ARG A 112 14.35 -17.98 22.87
N LYS A 113 15.16 -17.23 22.11
CA LYS A 113 14.79 -16.77 20.76
C LYS A 113 14.52 -17.94 19.80
N ALA A 114 15.30 -19.01 19.90
CA ALA A 114 15.09 -20.21 19.11
C ALA A 114 13.78 -20.92 19.50
N ASP A 115 13.45 -20.98 20.79
CA ASP A 115 12.17 -21.52 21.25
C ASP A 115 10.99 -20.67 20.72
N ASP A 116 11.10 -19.34 20.79
CA ASP A 116 10.10 -18.42 20.23
C ASP A 116 9.91 -18.63 18.72
N ALA A 117 11.01 -18.73 17.96
CA ALA A 117 10.98 -19.00 16.52
C ALA A 117 10.37 -20.37 16.20
N ALA A 118 10.77 -21.41 16.94
CA ALA A 118 10.21 -22.76 16.81
C ALA A 118 8.71 -22.79 17.13
N ARG A 119 8.26 -22.05 18.15
CA ARG A 119 6.84 -21.89 18.47
C ARG A 119 6.11 -21.19 17.33
N GLY A 120 6.68 -20.13 16.76
CA GLY A 120 6.14 -19.43 15.59
C GLY A 120 5.93 -20.35 14.38
N LEU A 121 6.88 -21.24 14.09
CA LEU A 121 6.78 -22.26 13.03
C LEU A 121 5.90 -23.47 13.38
N GLN A 122 5.25 -23.46 14.56
CA GLN A 122 4.37 -24.53 15.04
C GLN A 122 2.95 -24.05 15.37
N GLN A 123 2.66 -22.75 15.26
CA GLN A 123 1.34 -22.21 15.60
C GLN A 123 0.23 -22.82 14.72
N GLY A 124 -0.73 -23.53 15.35
CA GLY A 124 -1.77 -24.26 14.63
C GLY A 124 -1.33 -25.63 14.07
N GLY A 125 -0.15 -26.11 14.47
CA GLY A 125 0.46 -27.37 14.04
C GLY A 125 1.59 -27.16 13.02
N PRO A 126 2.71 -27.90 13.09
CA PRO A 126 3.91 -27.65 12.28
C PRO A 126 3.63 -27.70 10.78
N ALA A 127 2.88 -28.71 10.31
CA ALA A 127 2.54 -28.82 8.89
C ALA A 127 1.72 -27.62 8.39
N ARG A 128 0.80 -27.11 9.22
CA ARG A 128 -0.10 -26.01 8.86
C ARG A 128 0.60 -24.66 8.87
N ALA A 129 1.42 -24.39 9.89
CA ALA A 129 2.23 -23.17 9.97
C ALA A 129 3.27 -23.07 8.84
N ILE A 130 3.91 -24.20 8.51
CA ILE A 130 4.87 -24.27 7.40
C ILE A 130 4.15 -24.08 6.05
N ALA A 131 2.98 -24.70 5.86
CA ALA A 131 2.18 -24.49 4.65
C ALA A 131 1.76 -23.03 4.49
N PHE A 132 1.32 -22.37 5.57
CA PHE A 132 1.05 -20.94 5.60
C PHE A 132 2.27 -20.11 5.16
N ARG A 133 3.45 -20.36 5.74
CA ARG A 133 4.69 -19.66 5.38
C ARG A 133 5.05 -19.81 3.90
N ARG A 134 4.96 -21.04 3.36
CA ARG A 134 5.22 -21.31 1.94
C ARG A 134 4.28 -20.54 1.01
N GLN A 135 2.98 -20.58 1.30
CA GLN A 135 2.00 -19.88 0.47
C GLN A 135 2.16 -18.37 0.57
N LEU A 136 2.46 -17.86 1.75
CA LEU A 136 2.72 -16.45 1.99
C LEU A 136 3.96 -15.98 1.22
N ASP A 137 5.06 -16.74 1.26
CA ASP A 137 6.28 -16.41 0.51
C ASP A 137 6.04 -16.45 -1.01
N ALA A 138 5.26 -17.41 -1.51
CA ALA A 138 4.85 -17.42 -2.92
C ALA A 138 4.01 -16.18 -3.29
N ALA A 139 3.14 -15.71 -2.38
CA ALA A 139 2.37 -14.49 -2.60
C ALA A 139 3.28 -13.26 -2.64
N TRP A 140 4.28 -13.18 -1.75
CA TRP A 140 5.25 -12.09 -1.72
C TRP A 140 6.16 -12.04 -2.94
N ASP A 141 6.55 -13.20 -3.47
CA ASP A 141 7.36 -13.30 -4.70
C ASP A 141 6.67 -12.72 -5.92
N GLU A 142 5.34 -12.81 -5.99
CA GLU A 142 4.57 -12.14 -7.03
C GLU A 142 4.34 -10.67 -6.69
N LEU A 143 4.04 -10.35 -5.43
CA LEU A 143 3.64 -9.00 -5.02
C LEU A 143 4.79 -7.99 -5.10
N PHE A 144 5.95 -8.28 -4.51
CA PHE A 144 7.01 -7.27 -4.43
C PHE A 144 7.57 -6.84 -5.79
N PRO A 145 7.87 -7.76 -6.73
CA PRO A 145 8.29 -7.36 -8.08
C PRO A 145 7.18 -6.64 -8.84
N ALA A 146 5.92 -7.08 -8.70
CA ALA A 146 4.81 -6.42 -9.37
C ALA A 146 4.57 -5.00 -8.83
N ALA A 147 4.70 -4.80 -7.52
CA ALA A 147 4.59 -3.49 -6.89
C ALA A 147 5.70 -2.54 -7.38
N ALA A 148 6.95 -3.00 -7.41
CA ALA A 148 8.07 -2.23 -7.96
C ALA A 148 7.87 -1.91 -9.47
N LEU A 149 7.23 -2.83 -10.21
CA LEU A 149 6.97 -2.64 -11.63
C LEU A 149 5.91 -1.55 -11.89
N VAL A 150 4.97 -1.31 -10.97
CA VAL A 150 4.02 -0.20 -11.07
C VAL A 150 4.76 1.13 -11.14
N GLU A 151 5.74 1.34 -10.28
CA GLU A 151 6.52 2.58 -10.24
C GLU A 151 7.39 2.74 -11.51
N GLN A 152 7.94 1.64 -12.02
CA GLN A 152 8.89 1.68 -13.14
C GLN A 152 8.22 1.76 -14.52
N LYS A 153 7.12 1.01 -14.73
CA LYS A 153 6.50 0.82 -16.05
C LYS A 153 4.99 1.07 -16.06
N GLY A 154 4.41 1.45 -14.93
CA GLY A 154 2.99 1.69 -14.77
C GLY A 154 2.16 0.43 -14.53
N LEU A 155 0.91 0.65 -14.15
CA LEU A 155 -0.03 -0.41 -13.75
C LEU A 155 -0.27 -1.45 -14.85
N ALA A 156 -0.30 -1.05 -16.12
CA ALA A 156 -0.60 -1.97 -17.22
C ALA A 156 0.41 -3.13 -17.30
N ALA A 157 1.70 -2.85 -17.08
CA ALA A 157 2.75 -3.86 -17.08
C ALA A 157 2.74 -4.73 -15.82
N ALA A 158 2.40 -4.14 -14.66
CA ALA A 158 2.36 -4.82 -13.36
C ALA A 158 1.10 -5.63 -13.10
N ARG A 159 -0.01 -5.32 -13.80
CA ARG A 159 -1.33 -5.89 -13.54
C ARG A 159 -1.32 -7.43 -13.43
N PRO A 160 -0.73 -8.21 -14.36
CA PRO A 160 -0.78 -9.67 -14.25
C PRO A 160 -0.12 -10.21 -12.96
N GLY A 161 0.99 -9.60 -12.52
CA GLY A 161 1.67 -9.99 -11.29
C GLY A 161 0.87 -9.60 -10.04
N LEU A 162 0.29 -8.40 -10.02
CA LEU A 162 -0.59 -7.95 -8.94
C LEU A 162 -1.85 -8.82 -8.83
N GLU A 163 -2.42 -9.25 -9.95
CA GLU A 163 -3.60 -10.12 -9.95
C GLU A 163 -3.28 -11.50 -9.37
N ARG A 164 -2.16 -12.10 -9.76
CA ARG A 164 -1.70 -13.37 -9.17
C ARG A 164 -1.38 -13.23 -7.69
N ALA A 165 -0.69 -12.15 -7.29
CA ALA A 165 -0.42 -11.86 -5.89
C ALA A 165 -1.71 -11.74 -5.07
N ALA A 166 -2.70 -10.99 -5.56
CA ALA A 166 -3.99 -10.85 -4.89
C ALA A 166 -4.74 -12.19 -4.75
N GLU A 167 -4.69 -13.05 -5.77
CA GLU A 167 -5.27 -14.39 -5.71
C GLU A 167 -4.59 -15.28 -4.65
N LEU A 168 -3.25 -15.25 -4.59
CA LEU A 168 -2.47 -15.99 -3.59
C LEU A 168 -2.74 -15.49 -2.17
N LEU A 169 -2.73 -14.17 -1.95
CA LEU A 169 -3.03 -13.55 -0.65
C LEU A 169 -4.46 -13.86 -0.19
N ALA A 170 -5.44 -13.82 -1.11
CA ALA A 170 -6.82 -14.19 -0.82
C ALA A 170 -6.96 -15.69 -0.49
N GLY A 171 -6.16 -16.56 -1.12
CA GLY A 171 -6.05 -17.97 -0.76
C GLY A 171 -5.51 -18.16 0.65
N VAL A 172 -4.39 -17.51 0.97
CA VAL A 172 -3.77 -17.54 2.31
C VAL A 172 -4.75 -17.12 3.41
N LEU A 173 -5.49 -16.01 3.19
CA LEU A 173 -6.48 -15.53 4.17
C LEU A 173 -7.66 -16.49 4.36
N ARG A 174 -8.07 -17.17 3.29
CA ARG A 174 -9.18 -18.13 3.34
C ARG A 174 -8.78 -19.40 4.07
N ASP A 175 -7.58 -19.89 3.78
CA ASP A 175 -7.12 -21.18 4.25
C ASP A 175 -6.54 -21.10 5.67
N TYR A 176 -6.03 -19.93 6.08
CA TYR A 176 -5.34 -19.71 7.36
C TYR A 176 -5.79 -18.43 8.13
N PRO A 177 -7.10 -18.20 8.33
CA PRO A 177 -7.61 -17.00 9.01
C PRO A 177 -7.22 -16.90 10.49
N GLU A 178 -6.82 -18.02 11.10
CA GLU A 178 -6.45 -18.11 12.52
C GLU A 178 -5.02 -17.68 12.82
N GLN A 179 -4.17 -17.56 11.79
CA GLN A 179 -2.76 -17.22 11.97
C GLN A 179 -2.63 -15.75 12.41
N PRO A 180 -1.76 -15.42 13.37
CA PRO A 180 -1.63 -14.02 13.84
C PRO A 180 -1.27 -13.03 12.74
N LYS A 181 -0.48 -13.48 11.75
CA LYS A 181 -0.10 -12.68 10.58
C LYS A 181 -1.21 -12.52 9.54
N ALA A 182 -2.37 -13.16 9.71
CA ALA A 182 -3.49 -13.00 8.77
C ALA A 182 -3.95 -11.54 8.68
N LYS A 183 -3.82 -10.74 9.75
CA LYS A 183 -4.10 -9.30 9.71
C LYS A 183 -3.21 -8.58 8.69
N ASP A 184 -1.91 -8.91 8.63
CA ASP A 184 -0.93 -8.31 7.71
C ASP A 184 -1.21 -8.74 6.28
N VAL A 185 -1.61 -10.00 6.07
CA VAL A 185 -2.02 -10.53 4.76
C VAL A 185 -3.27 -9.79 4.26
N ALA A 186 -4.23 -9.49 5.13
CA ALA A 186 -5.42 -8.72 4.77
C ALA A 186 -5.10 -7.27 4.38
N VAL A 187 -4.18 -6.62 5.10
CA VAL A 187 -3.68 -5.29 4.71
C VAL A 187 -3.02 -5.34 3.34
N ALA A 188 -2.13 -6.31 3.11
CA ALA A 188 -1.41 -6.44 1.84
C ALA A 188 -2.33 -6.80 0.66
N LEU A 189 -3.35 -7.62 0.89
CA LEU A 189 -4.39 -7.87 -0.11
C LEU A 189 -5.15 -6.58 -0.45
N GLY A 190 -5.53 -5.80 0.58
CA GLY A 190 -6.15 -4.50 0.40
C GLY A 190 -5.26 -3.54 -0.40
N ASP A 191 -3.96 -3.50 -0.11
CA ASP A 191 -2.98 -2.69 -0.84
C ASP A 191 -2.84 -3.13 -2.30
N ALA A 192 -2.77 -4.44 -2.56
CA ALA A 192 -2.73 -4.98 -3.93
C ALA A 192 -4.01 -4.61 -4.71
N ASP A 193 -5.18 -4.71 -4.08
CA ASP A 193 -6.44 -4.31 -4.71
C ASP A 193 -6.56 -2.79 -4.88
N MET A 194 -5.96 -1.97 -4.00
CA MET A 194 -5.83 -0.51 -4.22
C MET A 194 -5.00 -0.22 -5.48
N MET A 195 -3.85 -0.89 -5.63
CA MET A 195 -2.98 -0.75 -6.81
C MET A 195 -3.70 -1.19 -8.10
N LEU A 196 -4.55 -2.22 -8.01
CA LEU A 196 -5.37 -2.69 -9.12
C LEU A 196 -6.63 -1.83 -9.41
N HIS A 197 -6.85 -0.76 -8.65
CA HIS A 197 -8.06 0.08 -8.67
C HIS A 197 -9.36 -0.70 -8.39
N ARG A 198 -9.28 -1.76 -7.59
CA ARG A 198 -10.42 -2.58 -7.13
C ARG A 198 -10.91 -2.08 -5.78
N TYR A 199 -11.22 -0.79 -5.70
CA TYR A 199 -11.41 -0.07 -4.42
C TYR A 199 -12.50 -0.68 -3.51
N ALA A 200 -13.57 -1.23 -4.09
CA ALA A 200 -14.62 -1.90 -3.32
C ALA A 200 -14.13 -3.17 -2.61
N ARG A 201 -13.23 -3.93 -3.26
CA ARG A 201 -12.60 -5.12 -2.66
C ARG A 201 -11.58 -4.71 -1.60
N ALA A 202 -10.69 -3.76 -1.95
CA ALA A 202 -9.74 -3.19 -1.00
C ALA A 202 -10.40 -2.69 0.30
N ARG A 203 -11.56 -2.02 0.19
CA ARG A 203 -12.36 -1.60 1.35
C ARG A 203 -12.75 -2.79 2.23
N ALA A 204 -13.26 -3.86 1.64
CA ALA A 204 -13.69 -5.05 2.36
C ALA A 204 -12.50 -5.77 3.02
N ASP A 205 -11.33 -5.78 2.36
CA ASP A 205 -10.13 -6.42 2.90
C ASP A 205 -9.49 -5.60 4.04
N TYR A 206 -9.52 -4.25 3.98
CA TYR A 206 -9.14 -3.42 5.13
C TYR A 206 -10.11 -3.54 6.31
N GLU A 207 -11.42 -3.65 6.06
CA GLU A 207 -12.41 -3.95 7.11
C GLU A 207 -12.10 -5.30 7.77
N ARG A 208 -11.76 -6.32 6.96
CA ARG A 208 -11.33 -7.63 7.47
C ARG A 208 -10.02 -7.54 8.26
N ALA A 209 -9.05 -6.73 7.82
CA ALA A 209 -7.80 -6.52 8.54
C ALA A 209 -8.05 -5.93 9.93
N ILE A 210 -8.93 -4.94 10.05
CA ILE A 210 -9.31 -4.34 11.35
C ILE A 210 -9.95 -5.38 12.27
N ASP A 211 -10.86 -6.20 11.74
CA ASP A 211 -11.50 -7.27 12.51
C ASP A 211 -10.49 -8.31 13.02
N LEU A 212 -9.52 -8.69 12.18
CA LEU A 212 -8.44 -9.60 12.57
C LEU A 212 -7.51 -8.97 13.61
N SER A 213 -7.09 -7.72 13.44
CA SER A 213 -6.26 -7.01 14.41
C SER A 213 -6.94 -6.91 15.78
N ARG A 214 -8.24 -6.61 15.81
CA ARG A 214 -9.02 -6.57 17.08
C ARG A 214 -9.13 -7.94 17.74
N ARG A 215 -9.30 -9.01 16.97
CA ARG A 215 -9.34 -10.39 17.50
C ARG A 215 -8.00 -10.80 18.10
N GLU A 216 -6.89 -10.48 17.43
CA GLU A 216 -5.55 -10.75 17.95
C GLU A 216 -5.24 -9.94 19.21
N ALA A 217 -5.65 -8.67 19.24
CA ALA A 217 -5.55 -7.82 20.44
C ALA A 217 -6.30 -8.42 21.63
N ALA A 218 -7.51 -8.96 21.40
CA ALA A 218 -8.31 -9.58 22.45
C ALA A 218 -7.69 -10.87 23.02
N LYS A 219 -6.88 -11.60 22.22
CA LYS A 219 -6.15 -12.79 22.67
C LYS A 219 -4.92 -12.43 23.52
N THR A 220 -4.33 -11.27 23.28
CA THR A 220 -3.03 -10.87 23.84
C THR A 220 -3.22 -9.70 24.81
N SER A 221 -3.64 -9.97 26.05
CA SER A 221 -3.59 -8.96 27.14
C SER A 221 -2.15 -8.92 27.68
N PRO A 222 -1.22 -8.10 27.12
CA PRO A 222 -1.09 -6.69 27.54
C PRO A 222 -0.43 -5.69 26.53
N ASP A 223 -0.41 -5.92 25.22
CA ASP A 223 0.17 -4.96 24.24
C ASP A 223 -0.91 -4.18 23.47
N ALA A 224 -1.71 -3.40 24.21
CA ALA A 224 -2.75 -2.55 23.63
C ALA A 224 -2.18 -1.56 22.59
N THR A 225 -0.95 -1.09 22.79
CA THR A 225 -0.31 -0.07 21.95
C THR A 225 -0.06 -0.54 20.51
N ASP A 226 0.46 -1.75 20.32
CA ASP A 226 0.77 -2.28 18.97
C ASP A 226 -0.50 -2.64 18.22
N ALA A 227 -1.48 -3.21 18.90
CA ALA A 227 -2.80 -3.46 18.34
C ALA A 227 -3.53 -2.17 17.94
N ASP A 228 -3.45 -1.12 18.75
CA ASP A 228 -4.03 0.18 18.45
C ASP A 228 -3.34 0.84 17.25
N LEU A 229 -2.02 0.69 17.11
CA LEU A 229 -1.27 1.15 15.95
C LEU A 229 -1.68 0.41 14.66
N ASP A 230 -1.79 -0.91 14.70
CA ASP A 230 -2.23 -1.71 13.55
C ASP A 230 -3.64 -1.35 13.11
N VAL A 231 -4.56 -1.18 14.08
CA VAL A 231 -5.93 -0.76 13.81
C VAL A 231 -5.98 0.66 13.26
N ALA A 232 -5.20 1.59 13.82
CA ALA A 232 -5.12 2.96 13.32
C ALA A 232 -4.61 3.02 11.88
N SER A 233 -3.54 2.27 11.57
CA SER A 233 -2.99 2.18 10.21
C SER A 233 -4.02 1.60 9.23
N ALA A 234 -4.71 0.51 9.61
CA ALA A 234 -5.74 -0.08 8.76
C ALA A 234 -6.98 0.84 8.59
N LEU A 235 -7.33 1.63 9.60
CA LEU A 235 -8.39 2.64 9.51
C LEU A 235 -8.05 3.78 8.55
N GLU A 236 -6.79 4.23 8.52
CA GLU A 236 -6.31 5.23 7.57
C GLU A 236 -6.41 4.69 6.13
N LYS A 237 -5.93 3.48 5.90
CA LYS A 237 -6.05 2.78 4.61
C LYS A 237 -7.51 2.59 4.19
N LEU A 238 -8.39 2.23 5.13
CA LEU A 238 -9.83 2.12 4.88
C LEU A 238 -10.47 3.46 4.50
N ALA A 239 -10.07 4.55 5.17
CA ALA A 239 -10.55 5.89 4.83
C ALA A 239 -10.15 6.27 3.40
N GLU A 240 -8.93 5.94 2.98
CA GLU A 240 -8.48 6.16 1.60
C GLU A 240 -9.25 5.30 0.59
N ALA A 241 -9.48 4.02 0.87
CA ALA A 241 -10.30 3.16 0.03
C ALA A 241 -11.73 3.70 -0.12
N ARG A 242 -12.34 4.20 0.97
CA ARG A 242 -13.67 4.83 0.94
C ARG A 242 -13.70 6.12 0.14
N ARG A 243 -12.66 6.95 0.22
CA ARG A 243 -12.52 8.13 -0.66
C ARG A 243 -12.40 7.70 -2.12
N SER A 244 -11.61 6.69 -2.41
CA SER A 244 -11.41 6.18 -3.78
C SER A 244 -12.68 5.60 -4.40
N VAL A 245 -13.45 4.80 -3.67
CA VAL A 245 -14.78 4.32 -4.12
C VAL A 245 -15.71 5.49 -4.44
N ARG A 246 -15.72 6.52 -3.59
CA ARG A 246 -16.55 7.71 -3.81
C ARG A 246 -16.14 8.47 -5.06
N ARG A 247 -14.83 8.63 -5.28
CA ARG A 247 -14.26 9.30 -6.47
C ARG A 247 -14.65 8.57 -7.75
N GLU A 248 -14.55 7.23 -7.77
CA GLU A 248 -14.97 6.41 -8.91
C GLU A 248 -16.47 6.51 -9.16
N TRP A 249 -17.28 6.49 -8.11
CA TRP A 249 -18.73 6.65 -8.22
C TRP A 249 -19.13 8.02 -8.77
N ILE A 250 -18.50 9.09 -8.27
CA ILE A 250 -18.71 10.46 -8.76
C ILE A 250 -18.32 10.58 -10.24
N ASP A 251 -17.18 10.01 -10.64
CA ASP A 251 -16.74 9.99 -12.04
C ASP A 251 -17.71 9.20 -12.94
N GLY A 252 -18.22 8.05 -12.47
CA GLY A 252 -19.26 7.29 -13.15
C GLY A 252 -20.57 8.08 -13.34
N ILE A 253 -21.01 8.82 -12.32
CA ILE A 253 -22.18 9.72 -12.42
C ILE A 253 -21.92 10.83 -13.44
N ALA A 254 -20.74 11.46 -13.41
CA ALA A 254 -20.39 12.52 -14.35
C ALA A 254 -20.42 12.01 -15.80
N LYS A 255 -19.84 10.83 -16.06
CA LYS A 255 -19.84 10.20 -17.39
C LYS A 255 -21.24 9.83 -17.87
N THR A 256 -22.07 9.26 -16.99
CA THR A 256 -23.47 8.92 -17.34
C THR A 256 -24.30 10.17 -17.61
N LEU A 257 -24.13 11.24 -16.81
CA LEU A 257 -24.78 12.53 -17.04
C LEU A 257 -24.39 13.12 -18.39
N LEU A 258 -23.09 13.09 -18.74
CA LEU A 258 -22.62 13.53 -20.07
C LEU A 258 -23.25 12.70 -21.19
N GLY A 259 -23.34 11.37 -21.03
CA GLY A 259 -24.01 10.49 -21.98
C GLY A 259 -25.48 10.86 -22.21
N VAL A 260 -26.22 11.15 -21.14
CA VAL A 260 -27.63 11.59 -21.22
C VAL A 260 -27.75 12.96 -21.90
N ILE A 261 -26.86 13.91 -21.59
CA ILE A 261 -26.84 15.24 -22.21
C ILE A 261 -26.56 15.15 -23.71
N VAL A 262 -25.58 14.32 -24.11
CA VAL A 262 -25.25 14.07 -25.52
C VAL A 262 -26.43 13.43 -26.25
N LEU A 263 -27.08 12.43 -25.64
CA LEU A 263 -28.29 11.83 -26.21
C LEU A 263 -29.40 12.88 -26.39
N GLY A 264 -29.59 13.75 -25.42
CA GLY A 264 -30.52 14.88 -25.52
C GLY A 264 -30.20 15.80 -26.70
N LEU A 265 -28.92 16.17 -26.91
CA LEU A 265 -28.51 16.96 -28.07
C LEU A 265 -28.83 16.25 -29.39
N VAL A 266 -28.66 14.93 -29.45
CA VAL A 266 -29.00 14.11 -30.63
C VAL A 266 -30.49 14.09 -30.93
N VAL A 267 -31.33 14.06 -29.89
CA VAL A 267 -32.79 14.11 -30.03
C VAL A 267 -33.24 15.48 -30.54
N VAL A 268 -32.68 16.54 -29.98
CA VAL A 268 -33.10 17.92 -30.28
C VAL A 268 -32.53 18.40 -31.63
N LYS A 269 -31.45 17.78 -32.14
CA LYS A 269 -30.88 18.03 -33.49
C LYS A 269 -30.60 19.50 -33.80
N PRO A 270 -29.81 20.22 -32.97
CA PRO A 270 -29.55 21.65 -33.14
C PRO A 270 -28.95 22.02 -34.50
N TRP A 271 -28.20 21.10 -35.12
CA TRP A 271 -27.61 21.28 -36.45
C TRP A 271 -28.62 21.43 -37.59
N ARG A 272 -29.90 21.10 -37.39
CA ARG A 272 -30.94 21.31 -38.40
C ARG A 272 -31.45 22.75 -38.47
N HIS A 273 -31.19 23.55 -37.43
CA HIS A 273 -31.67 24.92 -37.31
C HIS A 273 -30.54 25.86 -36.83
N PRO A 274 -29.52 26.11 -37.67
CA PRO A 274 -28.41 26.97 -37.29
C PRO A 274 -28.88 28.43 -37.12
N ASP A 275 -28.66 28.99 -35.93
CA ASP A 275 -28.88 30.41 -35.65
C ASP A 275 -27.54 31.15 -35.68
N GLY A 276 -27.30 31.92 -36.75
CA GLY A 276 -26.03 32.64 -36.95
C GLY A 276 -25.71 33.70 -35.89
N SER A 277 -26.69 34.15 -35.10
CA SER A 277 -26.44 35.04 -33.97
C SER A 277 -25.88 34.28 -32.77
N LEU A 278 -26.47 33.12 -32.46
CA LEU A 278 -26.03 32.24 -31.38
C LEU A 278 -24.68 31.57 -31.69
N ILE A 279 -24.41 31.22 -32.94
CA ILE A 279 -23.11 30.68 -33.36
C ILE A 279 -22.00 31.71 -33.14
N ARG A 280 -22.22 32.98 -33.49
CA ARG A 280 -21.25 34.07 -33.24
C ARG A 280 -21.05 34.33 -31.75
N ALA A 281 -22.14 34.32 -30.97
CA ALA A 281 -22.05 34.45 -29.51
C ALA A 281 -21.27 33.28 -28.89
N SER A 282 -21.53 32.05 -29.34
CA SER A 282 -20.78 30.86 -28.91
C SER A 282 -19.29 30.97 -29.26
N ALA A 283 -18.94 31.43 -30.46
CA ALA A 283 -17.55 31.61 -30.86
C ALA A 283 -16.82 32.64 -29.99
N ALA A 284 -17.50 33.74 -29.64
CA ALA A 284 -16.95 34.75 -28.75
C ALA A 284 -16.73 34.21 -27.32
N LEU A 285 -17.68 33.43 -26.80
CA LEU A 285 -17.56 32.78 -25.49
C LEU A 285 -16.42 31.76 -25.46
N VAL A 286 -16.31 30.91 -26.49
CA VAL A 286 -15.22 29.92 -26.59
C VAL A 286 -13.85 30.60 -26.63
N LEU A 287 -13.73 31.73 -27.35
CA LEU A 287 -12.52 32.54 -27.35
C LEU A 287 -12.22 33.13 -25.97
N ALA A 288 -13.23 33.64 -25.26
CA ALA A 288 -13.06 34.14 -23.89
C ALA A 288 -12.60 33.02 -22.94
N THR A 289 -13.19 31.82 -23.05
CA THR A 289 -12.78 30.64 -22.27
C THR A 289 -11.36 30.18 -22.61
N ALA A 290 -10.95 30.27 -23.88
CA ALA A 290 -9.55 30.00 -24.27
C ALA A 290 -8.56 30.99 -23.65
N VAL A 291 -8.92 32.28 -23.57
CA VAL A 291 -8.10 33.30 -22.88
C VAL A 291 -8.01 32.99 -21.39
N LEU A 292 -9.12 32.66 -20.74
CA LEU A 292 -9.15 32.26 -19.33
C LEU A 292 -8.31 31.01 -19.06
N ALA A 293 -8.36 30.01 -19.95
CA ALA A 293 -7.53 28.82 -19.85
C ALA A 293 -6.03 29.15 -19.96
N GLY A 294 -5.65 30.06 -20.87
CA GLY A 294 -4.28 30.57 -20.96
C GLY A 294 -3.84 31.29 -19.68
N ALA A 295 -4.71 32.12 -19.10
CA ALA A 295 -4.46 32.78 -17.82
C ALA A 295 -4.31 31.79 -16.66
N ALA A 296 -5.14 30.75 -16.60
CA ALA A 296 -5.03 29.68 -15.60
C ALA A 296 -3.71 28.90 -15.72
N GLY A 297 -3.29 28.57 -16.94
CA GLY A 297 -1.98 27.95 -17.18
C GLY A 297 -0.82 28.86 -16.74
N ALA A 298 -0.89 30.16 -17.06
CA ALA A 298 0.11 31.13 -16.62
C ALA A 298 0.17 31.27 -15.09
N ALA A 299 -0.99 31.29 -14.41
CA ALA A 299 -1.07 31.30 -12.96
C ALA A 299 -0.47 30.04 -12.34
N ALA A 300 -0.78 28.85 -12.87
CA ALA A 300 -0.19 27.59 -12.39
C ALA A 300 1.34 27.57 -12.57
N ARG A 301 1.84 28.06 -13.71
CA ARG A 301 3.28 28.22 -13.94
C ARG A 301 3.90 29.20 -12.94
N TYR A 302 3.23 30.30 -12.65
CA TYR A 302 3.70 31.29 -11.67
C TYR A 302 3.82 30.68 -10.28
N VAL A 303 2.78 29.97 -9.82
CA VAL A 303 2.77 29.26 -8.53
C VAL A 303 3.92 28.27 -8.44
N ARG A 304 4.14 27.45 -9.48
CA ARG A 304 5.24 26.49 -9.48
C ARG A 304 6.63 27.12 -9.44
N LEU A 305 6.81 28.26 -10.10
CA LEU A 305 8.12 28.93 -10.14
C LEU A 305 8.41 29.78 -8.90
N HIS A 306 7.39 30.32 -8.24
CA HIS A 306 7.58 31.36 -7.22
C HIS A 306 6.98 31.02 -5.85
N VAL A 307 6.10 30.02 -5.74
CA VAL A 307 5.38 29.71 -4.50
C VAL A 307 5.66 28.28 -4.05
N ASP A 308 5.41 27.30 -4.91
CA ASP A 308 5.54 25.87 -4.59
C ASP A 308 5.88 25.04 -5.83
N GLU A 309 7.14 24.66 -5.96
CA GLU A 309 7.67 23.85 -7.06
C GLU A 309 7.03 22.45 -7.14
N ALA A 310 6.57 21.94 -5.99
CA ALA A 310 5.93 20.63 -5.86
C ALA A 310 4.42 20.67 -6.13
N SER A 311 3.85 21.80 -6.56
CA SER A 311 2.42 21.90 -6.86
C SER A 311 2.00 20.85 -7.89
N PRO A 312 0.93 20.08 -7.60
CA PRO A 312 0.47 18.98 -8.46
C PRO A 312 -0.25 19.45 -9.72
N VAL A 313 -0.64 20.73 -9.78
CA VAL A 313 -1.36 21.29 -10.91
C VAL A 313 -0.35 21.81 -11.93
N GLU A 314 -0.10 21.00 -12.96
CA GLU A 314 0.71 21.41 -14.09
C GLU A 314 0.05 22.51 -14.93
N THR A 315 0.86 23.27 -15.68
CA THR A 315 0.38 24.31 -16.61
C THR A 315 -0.67 23.78 -17.58
N THR A 316 -0.46 22.57 -18.10
CA THR A 316 -1.37 21.86 -19.01
C THR A 316 -2.66 21.46 -18.30
N ALA A 317 -2.56 20.88 -17.10
CA ALA A 317 -3.71 20.48 -16.29
C ALA A 317 -4.58 21.70 -15.93
N ALA A 318 -3.97 22.81 -15.47
CA ALA A 318 -4.68 24.05 -15.16
C ALA A 318 -5.43 24.62 -16.36
N ALA A 319 -4.79 24.66 -17.53
CA ALA A 319 -5.43 25.14 -18.75
C ALA A 319 -6.61 24.24 -19.16
N LEU A 320 -6.45 22.93 -19.10
CA LEU A 320 -7.49 21.96 -19.48
C LEU A 320 -8.66 21.92 -18.50
N LEU A 321 -8.42 22.16 -17.20
CA LEU A 321 -9.45 22.29 -16.17
C LEU A 321 -10.39 23.48 -16.40
N VAL A 322 -9.94 24.52 -17.11
CA VAL A 322 -10.78 25.67 -17.48
C VAL A 322 -11.37 25.48 -18.87
N LEU A 323 -10.55 25.06 -19.83
CA LEU A 323 -10.95 24.98 -21.23
C LEU A 323 -12.03 23.92 -21.47
N LEU A 324 -11.81 22.68 -21.02
CA LEU A 324 -12.70 21.57 -21.35
C LEU A 324 -14.11 21.75 -20.73
N PRO A 325 -14.25 22.10 -19.44
CA PRO A 325 -15.56 22.39 -18.86
C PRO A 325 -16.25 23.59 -19.49
N GLY A 326 -15.52 24.69 -19.71
CA GLY A 326 -16.09 25.93 -20.24
C GLY A 326 -16.61 25.75 -21.67
N VAL A 327 -15.80 25.22 -22.57
CA VAL A 327 -16.21 24.97 -23.96
C VAL A 327 -17.36 23.97 -24.03
N THR A 328 -17.33 22.90 -23.23
CA THR A 328 -18.42 21.91 -23.22
C THR A 328 -19.73 22.54 -22.73
N GLY A 329 -19.69 23.30 -21.63
CA GLY A 329 -20.88 23.95 -21.09
C GLY A 329 -21.51 24.95 -22.06
N GLU A 330 -20.68 25.76 -22.73
CA GLU A 330 -21.12 26.72 -23.75
C GLU A 330 -21.77 26.03 -24.96
N LEU A 331 -21.12 25.00 -25.51
CA LEU A 331 -21.64 24.27 -26.67
C LEU A 331 -22.94 23.53 -26.34
N VAL A 332 -23.04 22.93 -25.15
CA VAL A 332 -24.26 22.27 -24.68
C VAL A 332 -25.39 23.29 -24.50
N ALA A 333 -25.12 24.43 -23.85
CA ALA A 333 -26.13 25.47 -23.66
C ALA A 333 -26.65 26.02 -24.99
N VAL A 334 -25.76 26.33 -25.93
CA VAL A 334 -26.14 26.82 -27.27
C VAL A 334 -26.86 25.74 -28.06
N GLY A 335 -26.42 24.48 -27.97
CA GLY A 335 -27.06 23.33 -28.61
C GLY A 335 -28.50 23.13 -28.14
N PHE A 336 -28.76 23.11 -26.83
CA PHE A 336 -30.13 23.00 -26.35
C PHE A 336 -30.97 24.25 -26.64
N ALA A 337 -30.39 25.45 -26.54
CA ALA A 337 -31.11 26.69 -26.82
C ALA A 337 -31.55 26.81 -28.30
N THR A 338 -30.70 26.39 -29.25
CA THR A 338 -31.01 26.36 -30.68
C THR A 338 -31.99 25.25 -31.01
N GLY A 339 -31.71 24.04 -30.53
CA GLY A 339 -32.49 22.88 -30.85
C GLY A 339 -33.91 22.92 -30.26
N LEU A 340 -34.10 23.35 -29.01
CA LEU A 340 -35.43 23.43 -28.38
C LEU A 340 -36.32 24.47 -29.06
N ARG A 341 -35.74 25.54 -29.61
CA ARG A 341 -36.47 26.52 -30.43
C ARG A 341 -36.97 25.90 -31.74
N GLY A 342 -36.16 25.06 -32.38
CA GLY A 342 -36.53 24.39 -33.63
C GLY A 342 -37.54 23.26 -33.43
N ALA A 343 -37.35 22.41 -32.42
CA ALA A 343 -38.15 21.22 -32.18
C ALA A 343 -39.57 21.51 -31.66
N LEU A 344 -39.76 22.58 -30.86
CA LEU A 344 -41.04 22.90 -30.23
C LEU A 344 -41.89 23.93 -31.00
N GLY A 345 -41.40 24.44 -32.15
CA GLY A 345 -42.21 25.22 -33.11
C GLY A 345 -42.87 26.51 -32.60
N LEU A 346 -42.53 26.98 -31.40
CA LEU A 346 -43.16 28.13 -30.75
C LEU A 346 -42.09 29.16 -30.36
N ARG A 347 -42.46 30.46 -30.41
CA ARG A 347 -41.67 31.55 -29.80
C ARG A 347 -41.39 31.17 -28.34
N ALA A 348 -40.21 30.59 -28.12
CA ALA A 348 -39.89 29.87 -26.91
C ALA A 348 -40.04 30.77 -25.67
N PRO A 349 -40.74 30.34 -24.61
CA PRO A 349 -40.83 31.11 -23.39
C PRO A 349 -39.45 31.19 -22.70
N ARG A 350 -39.25 32.19 -21.85
CA ARG A 350 -37.98 32.44 -21.12
C ARG A 350 -37.39 31.21 -20.40
N TRP A 351 -38.21 30.22 -20.03
CA TRP A 351 -37.76 29.00 -19.35
C TRP A 351 -36.87 28.10 -20.22
N ASN A 352 -36.98 28.14 -21.56
CA ASN A 352 -36.14 27.32 -22.45
C ASN A 352 -34.66 27.73 -22.38
N VAL A 353 -34.40 29.03 -22.20
CA VAL A 353 -33.02 29.56 -22.06
C VAL A 353 -32.46 29.19 -20.69
N GLY A 354 -33.28 29.27 -19.64
CA GLY A 354 -32.89 28.83 -18.29
C GLY A 354 -32.55 27.34 -18.23
N LEU A 355 -33.37 26.49 -18.88
CA LEU A 355 -33.11 25.06 -18.96
C LEU A 355 -31.83 24.74 -19.74
N ALA A 356 -31.62 25.39 -20.89
CA ALA A 356 -30.42 25.20 -21.69
C ALA A 356 -29.15 25.64 -20.94
N ALA A 357 -29.20 26.76 -20.22
CA ALA A 357 -28.11 27.22 -19.36
C ALA A 357 -27.83 26.24 -18.21
N ALA A 358 -28.87 25.70 -17.58
CA ALA A 358 -28.73 24.69 -16.52
C ALA A 358 -28.08 23.40 -17.04
N LEU A 359 -28.50 22.91 -18.22
CA LEU A 359 -27.90 21.74 -18.87
C LEU A 359 -26.43 22.00 -19.26
N GLY A 360 -26.11 23.20 -19.72
CA GLY A 360 -24.72 23.62 -19.98
C GLY A 360 -23.88 23.64 -18.70
N ALA A 361 -24.39 24.21 -17.61
CA ALA A 361 -23.70 24.22 -16.32
C ALA A 361 -23.47 22.80 -15.76
N LEU A 362 -24.47 21.91 -15.90
CA LEU A 362 -24.35 20.50 -15.52
C LEU A 362 -23.30 19.76 -16.36
N ALA A 363 -23.26 20.01 -17.67
CA ALA A 363 -22.24 19.44 -18.55
C ALA A 363 -20.83 19.94 -18.18
N ALA A 364 -20.68 21.24 -17.93
CA ALA A 364 -19.42 21.81 -17.48
C ALA A 364 -18.95 21.18 -16.16
N LEU A 365 -19.84 21.07 -15.17
CA LEU A 365 -19.53 20.43 -13.89
C LEU A 365 -19.12 18.95 -14.07
N ALA A 366 -19.82 18.22 -14.92
CA ALA A 366 -19.51 16.82 -15.20
C ALA A 366 -18.14 16.67 -15.89
N VAL A 367 -17.83 17.51 -16.90
CA VAL A 367 -16.50 17.50 -17.52
C VAL A 367 -15.41 17.90 -16.55
N ALA A 368 -15.63 18.93 -15.71
CA ALA A 368 -14.67 19.33 -14.69
C ALA A 368 -14.36 18.16 -13.74
N THR A 369 -15.40 17.44 -13.31
CA THR A 369 -15.28 16.24 -12.47
C THR A 369 -14.43 15.14 -13.15
N CYS A 370 -14.70 14.84 -14.43
CA CYS A 370 -13.92 13.86 -15.20
C CYS A 370 -12.46 14.30 -15.39
N VAL A 371 -12.19 15.59 -15.62
CA VAL A 371 -10.84 16.12 -15.83
C VAL A 371 -10.05 16.10 -14.53
N VAL A 372 -10.66 16.48 -13.40
CA VAL A 372 -10.05 16.37 -12.06
C VAL A 372 -9.72 14.90 -11.74
N HIS A 373 -10.59 13.96 -12.13
CA HIS A 373 -10.33 12.53 -11.98
C HIS A 373 -9.17 12.05 -12.86
N ALA A 374 -9.15 12.45 -14.13
CA ALA A 374 -8.12 12.06 -15.09
C ALA A 374 -6.72 12.55 -14.71
N PHE A 375 -6.62 13.74 -14.12
CA PHE A 375 -5.34 14.28 -13.62
C PHE A 375 -5.00 13.84 -12.19
N ALA A 376 -5.78 12.91 -11.60
CA ALA A 376 -5.58 12.43 -10.23
C ALA A 376 -5.46 13.57 -9.18
N LEU A 377 -6.25 14.64 -9.35
CA LEU A 377 -6.18 15.83 -8.49
C LEU A 377 -7.07 15.72 -7.24
N PHE A 378 -7.98 14.74 -7.19
CA PHE A 378 -8.87 14.51 -6.06
C PHE A 378 -8.19 14.32 -4.69
N PRO A 379 -7.05 13.62 -4.56
CA PRO A 379 -6.34 13.52 -3.28
C PRO A 379 -5.98 14.88 -2.67
N PHE A 380 -5.68 15.88 -3.51
CA PHE A 380 -5.36 17.24 -3.06
C PHE A 380 -6.61 18.06 -2.70
N LEU A 381 -7.76 17.73 -3.31
CA LEU A 381 -9.03 18.36 -2.97
C LEU A 381 -9.65 17.76 -1.70
N ASP A 382 -9.34 16.49 -1.41
CA ASP A 382 -9.75 15.77 -0.21
C ASP A 382 -8.74 15.86 0.94
N SER A 383 -7.51 16.34 0.69
CA SER A 383 -6.52 16.58 1.74
C SER A 383 -6.97 17.77 2.55
N LYS A 384 -7.29 17.52 3.83
CA LYS A 384 -7.81 18.47 4.82
C LYS A 384 -7.54 19.96 4.48
N LEU A 385 -8.57 20.61 3.94
CA LEU A 385 -9.10 21.81 4.57
C LEU A 385 -9.59 21.47 5.99
#